data_AF-A0A920RXS7-F1
#
_entry.id   AF-A0A920RXS7-F1
#
_cell.length_a   1.000
_cell.length_b   1.000
_cell.length_c   1.000
_cell.angle_alpha   90.00
_cell.angle_beta   90.00
_cell.angle_gamma   90.00
#
_symmetry.space_group_name_H-M   'P 1'
#
loop_
_entity.id
_entity.type
_entity.pdbx_description
1 polymer ?
#
loop_
_entity_poly.entity_id
_entity_poly.type
_entity_poly.pdbx_seq_one_letter_code
_entity_poly.pdbx_strand_id
1 'polypeptide(L)'
;MIEATGSCAGIENYSRFLSGRKPGEPPPTLFEYFPDNTLIFVDECHVTVPQLNGMYKGDRSRKSTLSEYGFRLPSCMDNRPLKFQEWDTMRTQTVFVSATPGPWELEQVKGKYVEQVIRPTGLTDPPVEIRHAKNQVDDLMHECRKTIEKNYRVL
;
A
#
# COMPACT_ATOMS: atom_id res chain seq x y z
N MET A 1 -4.72 0.96 -36.22
CA MET A 1 -3.53 0.72 -35.36
C MET A 1 -3.47 -0.72 -34.89
N ILE A 2 -4.34 -1.17 -33.97
CA ILE A 2 -4.31 -2.56 -33.46
C ILE A 2 -4.35 -3.60 -34.61
N GLU A 3 -5.23 -3.42 -35.59
CA GLU A 3 -5.31 -4.30 -36.78
C GLU A 3 -4.02 -4.34 -37.62
N ALA A 4 -3.27 -3.24 -37.69
CA ALA A 4 -2.09 -3.11 -38.53
C ALA A 4 -0.80 -3.57 -37.83
N THR A 5 -0.66 -3.33 -36.53
CA THR A 5 0.60 -3.52 -35.78
C THR A 5 0.47 -4.52 -34.62
N GLY A 6 -0.72 -5.07 -34.39
CA GLY A 6 -1.01 -5.91 -33.21
C GLY A 6 -0.98 -5.16 -31.87
N SER A 7 -0.71 -3.84 -31.87
CA SER A 7 -0.62 -3.04 -30.64
C SER A 7 -0.91 -1.55 -30.88
N CYS A 8 -1.11 -0.78 -29.81
CA CYS A 8 -1.20 0.68 -29.87
C CYS A 8 -0.75 1.33 -28.55
N ALA A 9 -0.48 2.63 -28.57
CA ALA A 9 -0.22 3.39 -27.35
C ALA A 9 -1.51 3.46 -26.50
N GLY A 10 -1.40 3.10 -25.22
CA GLY A 10 -2.54 3.06 -24.32
C GLY A 10 -3.44 1.83 -24.51
N ILE A 11 -2.89 0.73 -25.05
CA ILE A 11 -3.63 -0.51 -25.32
C ILE A 11 -4.31 -1.08 -24.06
N GLU A 12 -3.77 -0.81 -22.87
CA GLU A 12 -4.32 -1.23 -21.60
C GLU A 12 -5.73 -0.69 -21.33
N ASN A 13 -6.14 0.42 -21.96
CA ASN A 13 -7.51 0.95 -21.85
C ASN A 13 -8.56 0.04 -22.52
N TYR A 14 -8.11 -0.94 -23.31
CA TYR A 14 -8.93 -1.98 -23.93
C TYR A 14 -8.76 -3.35 -23.26
N SER A 15 -8.09 -3.41 -22.10
CA SER A 15 -7.71 -4.67 -21.42
C SER A 15 -8.91 -5.59 -21.18
N ARG A 16 -10.08 -5.07 -20.84
CA ARG A 16 -11.32 -5.85 -20.70
C ARG A 16 -11.62 -6.72 -21.92
N PHE A 17 -11.57 -6.13 -23.10
CA PHE A 17 -11.88 -6.83 -24.35
C PHE A 17 -10.77 -7.83 -24.71
N LEU A 18 -9.51 -7.45 -24.50
CA LEU A 18 -8.34 -8.29 -24.80
C LEU A 18 -8.22 -9.49 -23.85
N SER A 19 -8.71 -9.37 -22.62
CA SER A 19 -8.73 -10.43 -21.61
C SER A 19 -10.04 -11.23 -21.57
N GLY A 20 -11.03 -10.88 -22.39
CA GLY A 20 -12.33 -11.56 -22.42
C GLY A 20 -13.20 -11.36 -21.18
N ARG A 21 -12.88 -10.37 -20.33
CA ARG A 21 -13.60 -10.07 -19.09
C ARG A 21 -14.93 -9.36 -19.35
N LYS A 22 -15.92 -9.57 -18.49
CA LYS A 22 -17.19 -8.83 -18.53
C LYS A 22 -17.02 -7.44 -17.89
N PRO A 23 -17.90 -6.47 -18.21
CA PRO A 23 -17.90 -5.17 -17.54
C PRO A 23 -17.95 -5.30 -16.01
N GLY A 24 -17.08 -4.59 -15.31
CA GLY A 24 -17.00 -4.61 -13.85
C GLY A 24 -16.21 -5.76 -13.23
N GLU A 25 -15.91 -6.83 -13.97
CA GLU A 25 -15.09 -7.95 -13.46
C GLU A 25 -13.68 -7.47 -13.04
N PRO A 26 -13.04 -8.15 -12.07
CA PRO A 26 -11.67 -7.84 -11.70
C PRO A 26 -10.74 -8.08 -12.91
N PRO A 27 -9.81 -7.15 -13.18
CA PRO A 27 -8.84 -7.34 -14.25
C PRO A 27 -7.80 -8.39 -13.85
N PRO A 28 -7.15 -9.05 -14.82
CA PRO A 28 -6.05 -9.94 -14.53
C PRO A 28 -4.92 -9.16 -13.86
N THR A 29 -4.40 -9.70 -12.76
CA THR A 29 -3.27 -9.13 -12.01
C THR A 29 -2.21 -10.18 -11.77
N LEU A 30 -1.09 -9.79 -11.16
CA LEU A 30 -0.02 -10.71 -10.76
C LEU A 30 -0.54 -11.91 -9.94
N PHE A 31 -1.61 -11.73 -9.17
CA PHE A 31 -2.21 -12.80 -8.36
C PHE A 31 -2.70 -13.99 -9.18
N GLU A 32 -3.08 -13.80 -10.45
CA GLU A 32 -3.52 -14.91 -11.32
C GLU A 32 -2.35 -15.73 -11.88
N TYR A 33 -1.12 -15.22 -11.75
CA TYR A 33 0.10 -15.90 -12.21
C TYR A 33 0.78 -16.67 -11.07
N PHE A 34 0.31 -16.50 -9.84
CA PHE A 34 0.83 -17.20 -8.69
C PHE A 34 0.19 -18.59 -8.53
N PRO A 35 0.97 -19.62 -8.14
CA PRO A 35 0.40 -20.87 -7.66
C PRO A 35 -0.50 -20.66 -6.43
N ASP A 36 -1.51 -21.51 -6.26
CA ASP A 36 -2.49 -21.44 -5.16
C ASP A 36 -1.85 -21.51 -3.76
N ASN A 37 -0.64 -22.07 -3.65
CA ASN A 37 0.12 -22.19 -2.39
C ASN A 37 1.13 -21.06 -2.16
N THR A 38 1.04 -19.97 -2.92
CA THR A 38 1.94 -18.82 -2.76
C THR A 38 1.81 -18.21 -1.36
N LEU A 39 2.93 -17.76 -0.80
CA LEU A 39 2.98 -17.01 0.44
C LEU A 39 3.17 -15.53 0.13
N ILE A 40 2.29 -14.69 0.65
CA ILE A 40 2.34 -13.24 0.47
C ILE A 40 2.87 -12.58 1.73
N PHE A 41 3.77 -11.62 1.56
CA PHE A 41 4.22 -10.74 2.65
C PHE A 41 3.68 -9.34 2.40
N VAL A 42 3.04 -8.78 3.42
CA VAL A 42 2.61 -7.38 3.44
C VAL A 42 3.47 -6.68 4.47
N ASP A 43 4.54 -6.07 3.99
CA ASP A 43 5.45 -5.27 4.81
C ASP A 43 4.83 -3.93 5.16
N GLU A 44 5.20 -3.38 6.31
CA GLU A 44 4.58 -2.22 6.95
C GLU A 44 3.06 -2.21 6.80
N CYS A 45 2.42 -3.32 7.18
CA CYS A 45 1.03 -3.60 6.82
C CYS A 45 0.06 -2.48 7.21
N HIS A 46 0.33 -1.83 8.34
CA HIS A 46 -0.46 -0.71 8.86
C HIS A 46 -0.55 0.50 7.91
N VAL A 47 0.37 0.62 6.94
CA VAL A 47 0.34 1.60 5.85
C VAL A 47 -0.11 0.93 4.54
N THR A 48 0.45 -0.24 4.22
CA THR A 48 0.23 -0.94 2.95
C THR A 48 -1.24 -1.36 2.76
N VAL A 49 -1.91 -1.84 3.80
CA VAL A 49 -3.32 -2.25 3.75
C VAL A 49 -4.25 -1.06 3.45
N PRO A 50 -4.17 0.08 4.16
CA PRO A 50 -4.88 1.30 3.78
C PRO A 50 -4.59 1.76 2.35
N GLN A 51 -3.32 1.66 1.90
CA GLN A 51 -2.95 2.02 0.53
C GLN A 51 -3.68 1.14 -0.50
N LEU A 52 -3.68 -0.19 -0.32
CA LEU A 52 -4.40 -1.13 -1.18
C LEU A 52 -5.90 -0.80 -1.26
N ASN A 53 -6.50 -0.40 -0.14
CA ASN A 53 -7.91 0.02 -0.10
C ASN A 53 -8.16 1.34 -0.86
N GLY A 54 -7.18 2.24 -0.88
CA GLY A 54 -7.25 3.54 -1.57
C GLY A 54 -7.06 3.46 -3.09
N MET A 55 -6.29 2.48 -3.59
CA MET A 55 -5.86 2.43 -5.00
C MET A 55 -7.02 2.49 -6.00
N TYR A 56 -8.06 1.67 -5.81
CA TYR A 56 -9.22 1.65 -6.70
C TYR A 56 -9.95 2.99 -6.73
N LYS A 57 -10.14 3.64 -5.58
CA LYS A 57 -10.90 4.89 -5.48
C LYS A 57 -10.17 6.03 -6.21
N GLY A 58 -8.86 6.14 -6.02
CA GLY A 58 -8.03 7.13 -6.69
C GLY A 58 -8.01 6.94 -8.21
N ASP A 59 -7.79 5.70 -8.67
CA ASP A 59 -7.78 5.40 -10.11
C ASP A 59 -9.15 5.63 -10.76
N ARG A 60 -10.24 5.21 -10.11
CA ARG A 60 -11.61 5.43 -10.58
C ARG A 60 -11.90 6.92 -10.76
N SER A 61 -11.57 7.76 -9.78
CA SER A 61 -11.82 9.20 -9.86
C SER A 61 -11.10 9.86 -11.03
N ARG A 62 -9.87 9.43 -11.34
CA ARG A 62 -9.11 9.98 -12.47
C ARG A 62 -9.67 9.50 -13.80
N LYS A 63 -10.01 8.22 -13.90
CA LYS A 63 -10.51 7.63 -15.16
C LYS A 63 -11.94 8.07 -15.49
N SER A 64 -12.78 8.32 -14.48
CA SER A 64 -14.15 8.80 -14.73
C SER A 64 -14.13 10.14 -15.45
N THR A 65 -13.27 11.08 -15.03
CA THR A 65 -13.05 12.35 -15.74
C THR A 65 -12.62 12.12 -17.19
N LEU A 66 -11.67 11.22 -17.46
CA LEU A 66 -11.26 10.95 -18.85
C LEU A 66 -12.40 10.41 -19.72
N SER A 67 -13.28 9.59 -19.14
CA SER A 67 -14.45 9.08 -19.85
C SER A 67 -15.54 10.13 -20.05
N GLU A 68 -15.81 10.95 -19.03
CA GLU A 68 -16.85 11.99 -19.06
C GLU A 68 -16.55 13.06 -20.11
N TYR A 69 -15.28 13.45 -20.24
CA TYR A 69 -14.84 14.44 -21.22
C TYR A 69 -14.44 13.83 -22.58
N GLY A 70 -14.77 12.55 -22.83
CA GLY A 70 -14.62 11.91 -24.14
C GLY A 70 -13.18 11.59 -24.57
N PHE A 71 -12.19 11.69 -23.67
CA PHE A 71 -10.80 11.29 -23.96
C PHE A 71 -10.63 9.78 -24.06
N ARG A 72 -11.45 9.01 -23.33
CA ARG A 72 -11.45 7.54 -23.34
C ARG A 72 -12.88 7.01 -23.37
N LEU A 73 -13.05 5.79 -23.89
CA LEU A 73 -14.32 5.07 -23.82
C LEU A 73 -14.62 4.66 -22.36
N PRO A 74 -15.90 4.48 -21.99
CA PRO A 74 -16.28 4.02 -20.64
C PRO A 74 -15.63 2.71 -20.20
N SER A 75 -15.24 1.85 -21.15
CA SER A 75 -14.53 0.60 -20.87
C SER A 75 -13.14 0.79 -20.24
N CYS A 76 -12.55 1.99 -20.32
CA CYS A 76 -11.25 2.25 -19.69
C CYS A 76 -11.31 2.10 -18.15
N MET A 77 -12.50 2.25 -17.58
CA MET A 77 -12.76 2.08 -16.14
C MET A 77 -12.55 0.65 -15.65
N ASP A 78 -12.66 -0.33 -16.55
CA ASP A 78 -12.47 -1.74 -16.24
C ASP A 78 -10.97 -2.13 -16.22
N ASN A 79 -10.10 -1.30 -16.80
CA ASN A 79 -8.66 -1.40 -16.59
C ASN A 79 -8.28 -0.68 -15.30
N ARG A 80 -8.23 -1.38 -14.16
CA ARG A 80 -8.14 -0.74 -12.84
C ARG A 80 -7.34 -1.58 -11.83
N PRO A 81 -6.92 -1.01 -10.70
CA PRO A 81 -6.53 -1.82 -9.56
C PRO A 81 -7.69 -2.67 -9.04
N LEU A 82 -7.36 -3.74 -8.31
CA LEU A 82 -8.33 -4.50 -7.54
C LEU A 82 -8.97 -3.60 -6.49
N LYS A 83 -10.26 -3.82 -6.24
CA LYS A 83 -10.91 -3.34 -5.03
C LYS A 83 -10.33 -4.12 -3.84
N PHE A 84 -10.39 -3.53 -2.66
CA PHE A 84 -9.88 -4.18 -1.45
C PHE A 84 -10.46 -5.58 -1.23
N GLN A 85 -11.78 -5.75 -1.41
CA GLN A 85 -12.47 -7.03 -1.30
C GLN A 85 -12.03 -8.06 -2.35
N GLU A 86 -11.72 -7.59 -3.57
CA GLU A 86 -11.21 -8.46 -4.65
C GLU A 86 -9.80 -8.94 -4.29
N TRP A 87 -8.93 -8.04 -3.82
CA TRP A 87 -7.60 -8.40 -3.32
C TRP A 87 -7.68 -9.37 -2.12
N ASP A 88 -8.55 -9.11 -1.16
CA ASP A 88 -8.72 -9.95 0.03
C ASP A 88 -9.22 -11.36 -0.30
N THR A 89 -10.01 -11.49 -1.37
CA THR A 89 -10.47 -12.79 -1.88
C THR A 89 -9.38 -13.51 -2.69
N MET A 90 -8.53 -12.77 -3.40
CA MET A 90 -7.48 -13.34 -4.26
C MET A 90 -6.20 -13.69 -3.50
N ARG A 91 -5.91 -13.04 -2.37
CA ARG A 91 -4.71 -13.34 -1.60
C ARG A 91 -4.81 -14.73 -0.96
N THR A 92 -3.69 -15.44 -0.99
CA THR A 92 -3.50 -16.74 -0.35
C THR A 92 -2.99 -16.54 1.09
N GLN A 93 -2.26 -17.52 1.64
CA GLN A 93 -1.62 -17.37 2.93
C GLN A 93 -0.78 -16.08 2.96
N THR A 94 -1.05 -15.22 3.94
CA THR A 94 -0.49 -13.87 4.01
C THR A 94 0.16 -13.66 5.38
N VAL A 95 1.39 -13.14 5.40
CA VAL A 95 2.12 -12.69 6.58
C VAL A 95 2.10 -11.16 6.61
N PHE A 96 1.50 -10.60 7.64
CA PHE A 96 1.52 -9.17 7.91
C PHE A 96 2.72 -8.84 8.78
N VAL A 97 3.56 -7.91 8.32
CA VAL A 97 4.77 -7.49 9.02
C VAL A 97 4.64 -6.01 9.35
N SER A 98 4.74 -5.66 10.63
CA SER A 98 4.69 -4.28 11.11
C SER A 98 5.11 -4.23 12.58
N ALA A 99 5.78 -3.15 12.98
CA ALA A 99 6.00 -2.83 14.39
C ALA A 99 4.71 -2.36 15.09
N THR A 100 3.75 -1.84 14.33
CA THR A 100 2.48 -1.29 14.80
C THR A 100 1.32 -1.79 13.94
N PRO A 101 0.94 -3.08 14.01
CA PRO A 101 -0.10 -3.64 13.15
C PRO A 101 -1.45 -2.91 13.33
N GLY A 102 -2.14 -2.66 12.22
CA GLY A 102 -3.43 -1.99 12.23
C GLY A 102 -4.58 -2.89 12.73
N PRO A 103 -5.78 -2.30 12.95
CA PRO A 103 -6.93 -3.03 13.47
C PRO A 103 -7.43 -4.11 12.49
N TRP A 104 -7.35 -3.87 11.18
CA TRP A 104 -7.84 -4.83 10.18
C TRP A 104 -6.99 -6.10 10.17
N GLU A 105 -5.68 -5.96 10.22
CA GLU A 105 -4.72 -7.06 10.26
C GLU A 105 -4.88 -7.88 11.53
N LEU A 106 -5.05 -7.22 12.67
CA LEU A 106 -5.33 -7.86 13.96
C LEU A 106 -6.64 -8.66 13.94
N GLU A 107 -7.67 -8.15 13.27
CA GLU A 107 -8.92 -8.88 13.03
C GLU A 107 -8.70 -10.12 12.15
N GLN A 108 -7.94 -9.98 11.05
CA GLN A 108 -7.64 -11.10 10.14
C GLN A 108 -6.94 -12.26 10.86
N VAL A 109 -6.02 -11.96 11.78
CA VAL A 109 -5.28 -12.97 12.54
C VAL A 109 -5.97 -13.36 13.85
N LYS A 110 -7.18 -12.84 14.13
CA LYS A 110 -7.96 -13.08 15.36
C LYS A 110 -7.14 -12.79 16.63
N GLY A 111 -6.35 -11.73 16.59
CA GLY A 111 -5.45 -11.32 17.67
C GLY A 111 -4.27 -12.25 17.93
N LYS A 112 -4.00 -13.25 17.06
CA LYS A 112 -2.82 -14.12 17.19
C LYS A 112 -1.67 -13.58 16.34
N TYR A 113 -0.55 -13.25 16.98
CA TYR A 113 0.62 -12.72 16.30
C TYR A 113 1.90 -13.25 16.93
N VAL A 114 3.02 -13.09 16.21
CA VAL A 114 4.36 -13.42 16.67
C VAL A 114 5.13 -12.12 16.85
N GLU A 115 5.76 -11.95 18.00
CA GLU A 115 6.54 -10.76 18.33
C GLU A 115 8.03 -11.01 18.19
N GLN A 116 8.73 -10.05 17.59
CA GLN A 116 10.19 -10.02 17.55
C GLN A 116 10.67 -8.65 18.06
N VAL A 117 10.86 -8.55 19.38
CA VAL A 117 11.29 -7.31 20.04
C VAL A 117 12.83 -7.27 20.22
N ILE A 118 13.45 -8.42 20.47
CA ILE A 118 14.89 -8.50 20.73
C ILE A 118 15.66 -8.28 19.44
N ARG A 119 16.46 -7.21 19.40
CA ARG A 119 17.37 -6.90 18.27
C ARG A 119 18.64 -7.73 18.40
N PRO A 120 19.13 -8.39 17.32
CA PRO A 120 20.39 -9.15 17.35
C PRO A 120 21.62 -8.34 17.79
N THR A 121 21.59 -7.02 17.61
CA THR A 121 22.67 -6.09 18.00
C THR A 121 22.68 -5.75 19.48
N GLY A 122 21.63 -6.10 20.24
CA GLY A 122 21.46 -5.71 21.64
C GLY A 122 21.00 -4.26 21.85
N LEU A 123 20.66 -3.52 20.78
CA LEU A 123 20.12 -2.15 20.90
C LEU A 123 18.76 -2.16 21.62
N THR A 124 18.64 -1.30 22.63
CA THR A 124 17.41 -1.10 23.40
C THR A 124 16.55 0.02 22.82
N ASP A 125 15.27 0.02 23.15
CA ASP A 125 14.40 1.15 22.85
C ASP A 125 14.88 2.41 23.58
N PRO A 126 14.78 3.59 22.96
CA PRO A 126 15.26 4.83 23.56
C PRO A 126 14.37 5.27 24.74
N PRO A 127 14.93 5.95 25.77
CA PRO A 127 14.14 6.55 26.82
C PRO A 127 13.25 7.68 26.26
N VAL A 128 12.06 7.84 26.83
CA VAL A 128 11.10 8.89 26.46
C VAL A 128 10.91 9.85 27.64
N GLU A 129 11.10 11.15 27.40
CA GLU A 129 10.92 12.21 28.40
C GLU A 129 9.72 13.11 28.03
N ILE A 130 8.88 13.44 29.00
CA ILE A 130 7.75 14.36 28.83
C ILE A 130 8.13 15.72 29.44
N ARG A 131 8.10 16.78 28.64
CA ARG A 131 8.45 18.16 29.04
C ARG A 131 7.31 19.13 28.81
N HIS A 132 7.29 20.24 29.54
CA HIS A 132 6.26 21.28 29.39
C HIS A 132 6.41 22.04 28.07
N ALA A 133 5.28 22.29 27.38
CA ALA A 133 5.27 22.97 26.08
C ALA A 133 5.67 24.46 26.12
N LYS A 134 5.70 25.09 27.31
CA LYS A 134 5.84 26.56 27.46
C LYS A 134 7.09 27.13 26.79
N ASN A 135 8.24 26.47 26.93
CA ASN A 135 9.53 26.89 26.37
C ASN A 135 10.12 25.82 25.44
N GLN A 136 9.27 25.04 24.76
CA GLN A 136 9.68 23.82 24.03
C GLN A 136 10.71 24.08 22.91
N VAL A 137 10.64 25.24 22.24
CA VAL A 137 11.56 25.54 21.14
C VAL A 137 12.96 25.83 21.68
N ASP A 138 13.06 26.64 22.74
CA ASP A 138 14.35 26.96 23.37
C ASP A 138 14.98 25.71 24.00
N ASP A 139 14.16 24.87 24.65
CA ASP A 139 14.59 23.59 25.23
C ASP A 139 15.11 22.63 24.14
N LEU A 140 14.36 22.46 23.04
CA LEU A 140 14.77 21.64 21.90
C LEU A 140 16.06 22.15 21.28
N MET A 141 16.18 23.46 21.05
CA MET A 141 17.40 24.05 20.47
C MET A 141 18.63 23.83 21.34
N HIS A 142 18.46 23.89 22.67
CA HIS A 142 19.53 23.59 23.63
C HIS A 142 19.95 22.11 23.58
N GLU A 143 18.99 21.17 23.57
CA GLU A 143 19.29 19.74 23.47
C GLU A 143 19.89 19.35 22.11
N CYS A 144 19.46 19.99 21.03
CA CYS A 144 20.06 19.83 19.71
C CYS A 144 21.55 20.21 19.71
N ARG A 145 21.91 21.35 20.30
CA ARG A 145 23.32 21.80 20.38
C ARG A 145 24.17 20.80 21.16
N LYS A 146 23.71 20.36 22.34
CA LYS A 146 24.39 19.32 23.14
C LYS A 146 24.58 18.01 22.37
N THR A 147 23.60 17.62 21.56
CA THR A 147 23.64 16.39 20.76
C THR A 147 24.67 16.49 19.63
N ILE A 148 24.74 17.65 18.95
CA ILE A 148 25.70 17.93 17.88
C ILE A 148 27.13 18.03 18.42
N GLU A 149 27.33 18.64 19.61
CA GLU A 149 28.64 18.69 20.29
C GLU A 149 29.22 17.29 20.55
N LYS A 150 28.36 16.29 20.73
CA LYS A 150 28.71 14.87 20.86
C LYS A 150 28.81 14.12 19.53
N ASN A 151 28.72 14.81 18.40
CA ASN A 151 28.71 14.28 17.03
C ASN A 151 27.54 13.31 16.70
N TYR A 152 26.41 13.41 17.42
CA TYR A 152 25.17 12.68 17.11
C TYR A 152 24.23 13.49 16.18
N ARG A 153 23.03 12.98 15.89
CA ARG A 153 22.01 13.60 15.03
C ARG A 153 20.65 13.68 15.74
N VAL A 154 19.80 14.61 15.31
CA VAL A 154 18.44 14.82 15.85
C VAL A 154 17.43 14.73 14.70
N LEU A 155 16.25 14.17 14.98
CA LEU A 155 15.08 14.10 14.09
C LEU A 155 13.91 14.84 14.73
#